data_AF-A0A292YYF2-F1
#
_entry.id   AF-A0A292YYF2-F1
#
_cell.length_a   1.000
_cell.length_b   1.000
_cell.length_c   1.000
_cell.angle_alpha   90.00
_cell.angle_beta   90.00
_cell.angle_gamma   90.00
#
_symmetry.space_group_name_H-M   'P 1'
#
loop_
_entity.id
_entity.type
_entity.pdbx_description
1 polymer ?
#
loop_
_entity_poly.entity_id
_entity_poly.type
_entity_poly.pdbx_seq_one_letter_code
_entity_poly.pdbx_strand_id
1 'polypeptide(L)' 'MTEQPIRTVREFARAAGLSEDRTERHRAAGALLLDGEPVTDLDTPVPDGGKVHVAGS' A
#
# COMPACT_ATOMS: atom_id res chain seq x y z
N MET A 1 -14.85 2.89 19.87
CA MET A 1 -14.11 3.50 18.76
C MET A 1 -12.94 2.57 18.49
N THR A 2 -13.02 1.74 17.47
CA THR A 2 -11.87 0.91 17.08
C THR A 2 -10.87 1.83 16.41
N GLU A 3 -9.88 2.29 17.18
CA GLU A 3 -8.67 2.88 16.65
C GLU A 3 -7.99 1.77 15.84
N GLN A 4 -8.26 1.72 14.53
CA GLN A 4 -7.49 0.83 13.67
C GLN A 4 -6.08 1.44 13.61
N PRO A 5 -5.03 0.66 13.91
CA PRO A 5 -3.68 1.19 13.83
C PRO A 5 -3.46 1.71 12.40
N ILE A 6 -2.98 2.95 12.29
CA ILE A 6 -2.58 3.53 11.00
C ILE A 6 -1.49 2.60 10.45
N ARG A 7 -1.82 1.80 9.44
CA ARG A 7 -0.90 0.84 8.83
C ARG A 7 -0.16 1.54 7.71
N THR A 8 1.13 1.27 7.56
CA THR A 8 1.87 1.75 6.39
C THR A 8 1.44 0.99 5.13
N VAL A 9 1.71 1.55 3.94
CA VAL A 9 1.48 0.85 2.67
C VAL A 9 2.22 -0.48 2.64
N ARG A 10 3.44 -0.55 3.20
CA ARG A 10 4.23 -1.77 3.38
C ARG A 10 3.45 -2.83 4.16
N GLU A 11 2.93 -2.47 5.34
CA GLU A 11 2.16 -3.37 6.19
C GLU A 11 0.85 -3.79 5.54
N PHE A 12 0.19 -2.88 4.82
CA PHE A 12 -1.04 -3.17 4.11
C PHE A 12 -0.82 -4.16 2.98
N ALA A 13 0.25 -3.97 2.17
CA ALA A 13 0.62 -4.90 1.12
C ALA A 13 1.01 -6.28 1.69
N ARG A 14 1.75 -6.30 2.79
CA ARG A 14 2.10 -7.53 3.50
C ARG A 14 0.86 -8.26 4.03
N ALA A 15 -0.09 -7.53 4.62
CA ALA A 15 -1.36 -8.08 5.09
C ALA A 15 -2.23 -8.61 3.94
N ALA A 16 -2.13 -8.02 2.74
CA ALA A 16 -2.76 -8.49 1.51
C ALA A 16 -2.02 -9.69 0.87
N GLY A 17 -0.93 -10.18 1.47
CA GLY A 17 -0.16 -11.32 0.98
C GLY A 17 0.87 -10.99 -0.10
N LEU A 18 1.16 -9.70 -0.34
CA LEU A 18 2.31 -9.33 -1.16
C LEU A 18 3.60 -9.44 -0.35
N SER A 19 4.60 -10.09 -0.94
CA SER A 19 5.97 -10.03 -0.44
C SER A 19 6.55 -8.62 -0.62
N GLU A 20 7.46 -8.22 0.26
CA GLU A 20 8.13 -6.89 0.18
C GLU A 20 8.77 -6.65 -1.19
N ASP A 21 9.48 -7.63 -1.75
CA ASP A 21 10.08 -7.53 -3.09
C ASP A 21 9.05 -7.19 -4.19
N ARG A 22 7.86 -7.82 -4.11
CA ARG A 22 6.77 -7.58 -5.06
C ARG A 22 6.18 -6.19 -4.86
N THR A 23 5.99 -5.76 -3.61
CA THR A 23 5.52 -4.42 -3.26
C THR A 23 6.48 -3.35 -3.76
N GLU A 24 7.78 -3.52 -3.53
CA GLU A 24 8.84 -2.64 -3.99
C GLU A 24 8.87 -2.55 -5.52
N ARG A 25 8.73 -3.69 -6.21
CA ARG A 25 8.65 -3.76 -7.67
C ARG A 25 7.44 -2.98 -8.21
N HIS A 26 6.26 -3.15 -7.62
CA HIS A 26 5.05 -2.43 -8.05
C HIS A 26 5.16 -0.92 -7.77
N ARG A 27 5.73 -0.53 -6.63
CA ARG A 27 6.04 0.86 -6.30
C ARG A 27 7.04 1.46 -7.30
N ALA A 28 8.15 0.78 -7.58
CA ALA A 28 9.18 1.24 -8.53
C ALA A 28 8.63 1.38 -9.96
N ALA A 29 7.65 0.55 -10.33
CA ALA A 29 6.94 0.65 -11.60
C ALA A 29 5.85 1.74 -11.62
N GLY A 30 5.58 2.44 -10.51
CA GLY A 30 4.47 3.38 -10.38
C GLY A 30 3.10 2.71 -10.44
N ALA A 31 3.04 1.40 -10.22
CA ALA A 31 1.81 0.60 -10.28
C ALA A 31 1.13 0.47 -8.90
N LEU A 32 1.78 0.85 -7.81
CA LEU A 32 1.19 0.81 -6.48
C LEU A 32 0.41 2.11 -6.23
N LEU A 33 -0.90 2.00 -6.02
CA LEU A 33 -1.80 3.13 -5.81
C LEU A 33 -2.40 3.10 -4.41
N LEU A 34 -2.48 4.27 -3.76
CA LEU A 34 -3.22 4.53 -2.53
C LEU A 34 -4.36 5.49 -2.86
N ASP A 35 -5.60 5.03 -2.75
CA ASP A 35 -6.78 5.81 -3.11
C ASP A 35 -6.76 6.36 -4.54
N GLY A 36 -6.05 5.69 -5.44
CA GLY A 36 -5.87 6.09 -6.84
C GLY A 36 -4.62 6.91 -7.11
N GLU A 37 -3.90 7.36 -6.07
CA GLU A 37 -2.66 8.11 -6.20
C GLU A 37 -1.44 7.20 -6.16
N PRO A 38 -0.43 7.41 -7.03
CA PRO A 38 0.79 6.60 -7.04
C PRO A 38 1.58 6.75 -5.75
N VAL A 39 1.85 5.62 -5.10
CA VAL A 39 2.64 5.56 -3.87
C VAL A 39 4.12 5.67 -4.20
N THR A 40 4.74 6.76 -3.78
CA THR A 40 6.18 6.99 -3.89
C THR A 40 6.95 6.59 -2.64
N ASP A 41 6.28 6.18 -1.56
CA ASP A 41 6.91 5.80 -0.30
C ASP A 41 6.10 4.72 0.43
N LEU A 42 6.71 3.58 0.75
CA LEU A 42 6.01 2.44 1.36
C LEU A 42 5.71 2.65 2.84
N ASP A 43 6.42 3.57 3.48
CA ASP A 43 6.22 3.98 4.86
C ASP A 43 5.15 5.07 4.96
N THR A 44 4.54 5.46 3.83
CA THR A 44 3.33 6.29 3.79
C THR A 44 2.22 5.63 4.62
N PRO A 45 1.61 6.37 5.57
CA PRO A 45 0.47 5.88 6.33
C PRO A 45 -0.75 5.73 5.42
N VAL A 46 -1.42 4.58 5.51
CA VAL A 46 -2.73 4.35 4.88
C VAL A 46 -3.81 4.90 5.82
N PRO A 47 -4.56 5.93 5.42
CA PRO A 47 -5.65 6.47 6.24
C PRO A 47 -6.75 5.43 6.44
N ASP A 48 -7.55 5.58 7.49
CA ASP A 48 -8.67 4.68 7.75
C ASP A 48 -9.67 4.69 6.59
N GLY A 49 -10.04 3.51 6.10
CA GLY A 49 -10.85 3.35 4.88
C GLY A 49 -10.08 3.50 3.57
N GLY A 50 -8.80 3.86 3.62
CA GLY A 50 -7.93 3.97 2.46
C GLY A 50 -7.68 2.62 1.79
N LYS A 51 -7.52 2.64 0.47
CA LYS A 51 -7.36 1.42 -0.32
C LYS A 51 -6.05 1.40 -1.08
N VAL A 52 -5.24 0.37 -0.80
CA VAL A 52 -4.03 0.08 -1.55
C VAL A 52 -4.35 -0.94 -2.65
N HIS A 53 -4.03 -0.60 -3.88
CA HIS A 53 -4.24 -1.46 -5.04
C HIS A 53 -3.03 -1.44 -5.97
N VAL A 54 -2.84 -2.53 -6.72
CA VAL A 54 -1.80 -2.62 -7.75
C VAL A 54 -2.47 -2.47 -9.11
N ALA A 55 -2.13 -1.41 -9.83
CA ALA A 55 -2.56 -1.20 -11.21
C ALA A 55 -1.95 -2.26 -12.13
N GLY A 56 -2.79 -2.85 -12.98
CA GLY A 56 -2.36 -3.84 -13.97
C GLY A 56 -2.20 -5.27 -13.46
N SER A 57 -2.76 -5.59 -12.28
CA SER A 57 -2.85 -6.97 -11.77
C SER A 57 -4.23 -7.59 -11.95
#